data_AF-A0A522SGR8-F1
#
_entry.id   AF-A0A522SGR8-F1
#
_cell.length_a   1.000
_cell.length_b   1.000
_cell.length_c   1.000
_cell.angle_alpha   90.00
_cell.angle_beta   90.00
_cell.angle_gamma   90.00
#
_symmetry.space_group_name_H-M   'P 1'
#
loop_
_entity.id
_entity.type
_entity.pdbx_description
1 polymer ?
#
loop_
_entity_poly.entity_id
_entity_poly.type
_entity_poly.pdbx_seq_one_letter_code
_entity_poly.pdbx_strand_id
1 'polypeptide(L)'
;AIEYVAKMLGMPLIRVLEVATFYTQYQLSPVGTRAHVQVCGTTPCVLRGAGELIDVCRSKIHPEQFHTNADGTLSWEEVECLGACVNAPMVMIFKDTYEDLTPERLGEIIDAFEAGNGASIKPGTQIDRITSAPVTGLTTLKDEQVVLKSSRRNGGAGEAVISPSKAAKPATHAAETGSALKPPSPNKTRAAVKSGGAAPAASVPALDSPDRPVAMERPAKPDDLELIAGIGPKIAQTLNDLGIHTFAQIASWKKAERNWIDAYLSFHGRVERDDWIKQAKALAKGGEAEYIRVFGKKPR
;
A
#
# COMPACT_ATOMS: atom_id res chain seq x y z
N ALA A 1 9.51 -16.04 -21.40
CA ALA A 1 8.90 -16.87 -20.33
C ALA A 1 7.38 -16.99 -20.50
N ILE A 2 6.64 -15.86 -20.52
CA ILE A 2 5.17 -15.85 -20.62
C ILE A 2 4.63 -16.65 -21.81
N GLU A 3 5.14 -16.41 -23.02
CA GLU A 3 4.73 -17.15 -24.23
C GLU A 3 5.01 -18.66 -24.14
N TYR A 4 6.13 -19.03 -23.51
CA TYR A 4 6.49 -20.43 -23.31
C TYR A 4 5.51 -21.14 -22.38
N VAL A 5 5.11 -20.49 -21.28
CA VAL A 5 4.09 -21.02 -20.36
C VAL A 5 2.73 -21.15 -21.07
N ALA A 6 2.34 -20.14 -21.86
CA ALA A 6 1.10 -20.19 -22.63
C ALA A 6 1.08 -21.39 -23.59
N LYS A 7 2.19 -21.63 -24.31
CA LYS A 7 2.35 -22.78 -25.20
C LYS A 7 2.36 -24.11 -24.44
N MET A 8 3.07 -24.19 -23.33
CA MET A 8 3.17 -25.40 -22.51
C MET A 8 1.80 -25.85 -21.99
N LEU A 9 0.97 -24.90 -21.54
CA LEU A 9 -0.34 -25.17 -20.98
C LEU A 9 -1.47 -25.23 -22.04
N GLY A 10 -1.15 -24.99 -23.32
CA GLY A 10 -2.13 -24.98 -24.40
C GLY A 10 -3.20 -23.90 -24.26
N MET A 11 -2.85 -22.74 -23.68
CA MET A 11 -3.80 -21.69 -23.35
C MET A 11 -3.50 -20.35 -24.06
N PRO A 12 -4.49 -19.46 -24.23
CA PRO A 12 -4.26 -18.16 -24.88
C PRO A 12 -3.25 -17.29 -24.13
N LEU A 13 -2.34 -16.65 -24.87
CA LEU A 13 -1.29 -15.76 -24.33
C LEU A 13 -1.85 -14.69 -23.40
N ILE A 14 -3.00 -14.10 -23.75
CA ILE A 14 -3.65 -13.06 -22.96
C ILE A 14 -3.97 -13.51 -21.53
N ARG A 15 -4.32 -14.78 -21.31
CA ARG A 15 -4.62 -15.30 -19.97
C ARG A 15 -3.37 -15.40 -19.09
N VAL A 16 -2.24 -15.72 -19.68
CA VAL A 16 -0.96 -15.72 -18.95
C VAL A 16 -0.52 -14.30 -18.65
N LEU A 17 -0.73 -13.36 -19.59
CA LEU A 17 -0.47 -11.94 -19.35
C LEU A 17 -1.33 -11.35 -18.25
N GLU A 18 -2.64 -11.64 -18.23
CA GLU A 18 -3.56 -11.22 -17.16
C GLU A 18 -3.06 -11.68 -15.78
N VAL A 19 -2.63 -12.93 -15.65
CA VAL A 19 -2.08 -13.46 -14.40
C VAL A 19 -0.75 -12.77 -14.04
N ALA A 20 0.14 -12.63 -15.02
CA ALA A 20 1.46 -12.04 -14.82
C ALA A 20 1.41 -10.56 -14.43
N THR A 21 0.39 -9.82 -14.87
CA THR A 21 0.18 -8.41 -14.49
C THR A 21 -0.68 -8.23 -13.25
N PHE A 22 -1.45 -9.26 -12.86
CA PHE A 22 -2.31 -9.23 -11.67
C PHE A 22 -1.52 -9.49 -10.38
N TYR A 23 -0.65 -10.50 -10.38
CA TYR A 23 0.14 -10.86 -9.19
C TYR A 23 1.45 -10.09 -9.14
N THR A 24 1.66 -9.32 -8.07
CA THR A 24 2.83 -8.47 -7.89
C THR A 24 4.14 -9.25 -7.71
N GLN A 25 4.09 -10.55 -7.40
CA GLN A 25 5.29 -11.37 -7.29
C GLN A 25 5.99 -11.62 -8.64
N TYR A 26 5.26 -11.46 -9.75
CA TYR A 26 5.86 -11.60 -11.09
C TYR A 26 6.56 -10.31 -11.49
N GLN A 27 7.89 -10.34 -11.44
CA GLN A 27 8.72 -9.22 -11.86
C GLN A 27 8.74 -9.13 -13.39
N LEU A 28 8.02 -8.15 -13.94
CA LEU A 28 7.91 -7.90 -15.39
C LEU A 28 9.05 -7.03 -15.95
N SER A 29 9.83 -6.42 -15.05
CA SER A 29 11.03 -5.65 -15.34
C SER A 29 12.23 -6.32 -14.67
N PRO A 30 13.47 -6.09 -15.16
CA PRO A 30 14.67 -6.55 -14.49
C PRO A 30 14.77 -6.01 -13.06
N VAL A 31 15.12 -6.89 -12.12
CA VAL A 31 15.41 -6.56 -10.72
C VAL A 31 16.88 -6.85 -10.41
N GLY A 32 17.38 -6.33 -9.28
CA GLY A 32 18.77 -6.50 -8.87
C GLY A 32 19.22 -7.95 -8.84
N THR A 33 20.38 -8.24 -9.44
CA THR A 33 20.91 -9.61 -9.55
C THR A 33 21.39 -10.19 -8.22
N ARG A 34 21.83 -9.33 -7.29
CA ARG A 34 22.31 -9.70 -5.95
C ARG A 34 21.25 -9.53 -4.89
N ALA A 35 20.44 -8.47 -4.95
CA ALA A 35 19.31 -8.29 -4.05
C ALA A 35 18.17 -7.52 -4.70
N HIS A 36 16.95 -8.00 -4.45
CA HIS A 36 15.73 -7.27 -4.69
C HIS A 36 15.02 -7.07 -3.34
N VAL A 37 15.13 -5.86 -2.79
CA VAL A 37 14.70 -5.50 -1.43
C VAL A 37 13.24 -5.02 -1.46
N GLN A 38 12.34 -5.82 -0.89
CA GLN A 38 10.93 -5.51 -0.76
C GLN A 38 10.65 -5.05 0.67
N VAL A 39 10.42 -3.76 0.86
CA VAL A 39 10.21 -3.15 2.19
C VAL A 39 8.72 -3.15 2.51
N CYS A 40 8.32 -3.68 3.67
CA CYS A 40 6.91 -3.65 4.07
C CYS A 40 6.49 -2.24 4.49
N GLY A 41 5.61 -1.61 3.70
CA GLY A 41 5.09 -0.24 3.89
C GLY A 41 3.77 -0.17 4.67
N THR A 42 3.24 -1.28 5.18
CA THR A 42 1.94 -1.28 5.87
C THR A 42 2.00 -0.72 7.29
N THR A 43 0.84 -0.36 7.83
CA THR A 43 0.69 0.36 9.10
C THR A 43 1.51 -0.22 10.26
N PRO A 44 1.53 -1.55 10.54
CA PRO A 44 2.34 -2.07 11.64
C PRO A 44 3.84 -1.79 11.48
N CYS A 45 4.37 -1.92 10.27
CA CYS A 45 5.77 -1.64 9.97
C CYS A 45 6.06 -0.13 9.99
N VAL A 46 5.15 0.69 9.47
CA VAL A 46 5.26 2.16 9.53
C VAL A 46 5.28 2.67 10.98
N LEU A 47 4.39 2.16 11.84
CA LEU A 47 4.38 2.47 13.28
C LEU A 47 5.69 2.05 13.99
N ARG A 48 6.43 1.11 13.38
CA ARG A 48 7.72 0.60 13.88
C ARG A 48 8.94 1.21 13.19
N GLY A 49 8.76 2.21 12.33
CA GLY A 49 9.87 2.95 11.70
C GLY A 49 10.22 2.51 10.27
N ALA A 50 9.35 1.80 9.55
CA ALA A 50 9.64 1.36 8.18
C ALA A 50 9.94 2.51 7.19
N GLY A 51 9.49 3.74 7.47
CA GLY A 51 9.88 4.92 6.68
C GLY A 51 11.40 5.15 6.66
N GLU A 52 12.07 4.92 7.79
CA GLU A 52 13.52 5.04 7.90
C GLU A 52 14.22 3.94 7.09
N LEU A 53 13.64 2.74 7.01
CA LEU A 53 14.14 1.67 6.15
C LEU A 53 14.01 2.03 4.66
N ILE A 54 12.90 2.66 4.27
CA ILE A 54 12.71 3.17 2.89
C ILE A 54 13.78 4.21 2.56
N ASP A 55 14.12 5.10 3.49
CA ASP A 55 15.16 6.12 3.26
C ASP A 55 16.57 5.51 3.12
N VAL A 56 16.85 4.41 3.83
CA VAL A 56 18.06 3.60 3.59
C VAL A 56 18.07 3.02 2.17
N CYS A 57 16.97 2.44 1.70
CA CYS A 57 16.87 1.93 0.33
C CYS A 57 17.04 3.05 -0.72
N ARG A 58 16.44 4.22 -0.50
CA ARG A 58 16.57 5.38 -1.38
C ARG A 58 18.02 5.85 -1.52
N SER A 59 18.75 5.89 -0.41
CA SER A 59 20.13 6.37 -0.37
C SER A 59 21.14 5.35 -0.89
N LYS A 60 20.97 4.06 -0.56
CA LYS A 60 21.94 3.01 -0.93
C LYS A 60 21.69 2.35 -2.29
N ILE A 61 20.45 2.28 -2.75
CA ILE A 61 20.08 1.52 -3.96
C ILE A 61 19.73 2.48 -5.09
N HIS A 62 18.64 3.23 -4.94
CA HIS A 62 18.18 4.18 -5.95
C HIS A 62 17.12 5.13 -5.34
N PRO A 63 17.08 6.44 -5.65
CA PRO A 63 16.11 7.37 -5.05
C PRO A 63 14.64 7.02 -5.36
N GLU A 64 14.40 6.37 -6.50
CA GLU A 64 13.07 5.89 -6.93
C GLU A 64 13.00 4.36 -6.85
N GLN A 65 11.87 3.82 -6.37
CA GLN A 65 11.58 2.38 -6.38
C GLN A 65 11.39 1.82 -7.79
N PHE A 66 11.48 0.49 -7.95
CA PHE A 66 11.40 -0.23 -9.23
C PHE A 66 12.57 0.02 -10.20
N HIS A 67 13.61 0.69 -9.75
CA HIS A 67 14.84 0.91 -10.50
C HIS A 67 15.98 0.09 -9.90
N THR A 68 16.85 -0.40 -10.78
CA THR A 68 18.12 -0.98 -10.35
C THR A 68 19.14 0.11 -10.06
N ASN A 69 20.12 -0.18 -9.21
CA ASN A 69 21.33 0.65 -9.08
C ASN A 69 22.15 0.63 -10.39
N ALA A 70 23.20 1.46 -10.45
CA ALA A 70 24.04 1.61 -11.64
C ALA A 70 24.65 0.29 -12.14
N ASP A 71 25.00 -0.62 -11.22
CA ASP A 71 25.62 -1.91 -11.53
C ASP A 71 24.60 -3.03 -11.84
N GLY A 72 23.28 -2.76 -11.70
CA GLY A 72 22.23 -3.76 -11.92
C GLY A 72 22.19 -4.86 -10.85
N THR A 73 22.88 -4.66 -9.73
CA THR A 73 23.04 -5.65 -8.64
C THR A 73 21.95 -5.52 -7.58
N LEU A 74 21.42 -4.33 -7.36
CA LEU A 74 20.42 -4.03 -6.33
C LEU A 74 19.19 -3.40 -6.96
N SER A 75 18.01 -3.69 -6.42
CA SER A 75 16.79 -2.90 -6.64
C SER A 75 15.92 -2.94 -5.38
N TRP A 76 14.99 -2.00 -5.27
CA TRP A 76 14.03 -1.99 -4.16
C TRP A 76 12.63 -1.58 -4.59
N GLU A 77 11.66 -2.01 -3.80
CA GLU A 77 10.26 -1.58 -3.90
C GLU A 77 9.61 -1.54 -2.51
N GLU A 78 8.63 -0.66 -2.36
CA GLU A 78 7.70 -0.72 -1.23
C GLU A 78 6.59 -1.72 -1.55
N VAL A 79 6.36 -2.67 -0.65
CA VAL A 79 5.32 -3.69 -0.76
C VAL A 79 4.34 -3.62 0.40
N GLU A 80 3.21 -4.29 0.21
CA GLU A 80 2.17 -4.43 1.21
C GLU A 80 2.58 -5.40 2.35
N CYS A 81 1.60 -5.89 3.10
CA CYS A 81 1.84 -6.73 4.28
C CYS A 81 2.56 -8.03 3.90
N LEU A 82 3.72 -8.26 4.52
CA LEU A 82 4.53 -9.46 4.34
C LEU A 82 4.31 -10.52 5.43
N GLY A 83 3.34 -10.33 6.32
CA GLY A 83 2.92 -11.34 7.30
C GLY A 83 3.83 -11.52 8.53
N ALA A 84 4.82 -10.66 8.73
CA ALA A 84 5.76 -10.72 9.87
C ALA A 84 5.56 -9.56 10.86
N CYS A 85 4.30 -9.20 11.16
CA CYS A 85 3.95 -7.97 11.89
C CYS A 85 4.51 -7.89 13.32
N VAL A 86 4.63 -9.03 14.02
CA VAL A 86 5.22 -9.08 15.37
C VAL A 86 6.75 -8.91 15.35
N ASN A 87 7.34 -9.00 14.15
CA ASN A 87 8.74 -8.78 13.82
C ASN A 87 8.97 -7.48 13.03
N ALA A 88 8.03 -6.54 13.11
CA ALA A 88 8.18 -5.26 12.46
C ALA A 88 9.27 -4.38 13.13
N PRO A 89 10.03 -3.59 12.34
CA PRO A 89 9.93 -3.44 10.88
C PRO A 89 10.76 -4.52 10.15
N MET A 90 10.41 -4.82 8.90
CA MET A 90 11.00 -5.94 8.17
C MET A 90 11.05 -5.70 6.65
N VAL A 91 11.94 -6.45 5.99
CA VAL A 91 12.04 -6.53 4.53
C VAL A 91 12.05 -7.99 4.08
N MET A 92 11.76 -8.23 2.81
CA MET A 92 12.04 -9.50 2.14
C MET A 92 13.08 -9.28 1.05
N ILE A 93 14.10 -10.11 1.01
CA ILE A 93 15.08 -10.13 -0.09
C ILE A 93 14.91 -11.46 -0.80
N PHE A 94 14.40 -11.39 -2.03
CA PHE A 94 13.91 -12.53 -2.81
C PHE A 94 12.86 -13.37 -2.07
N LYS A 95 13.29 -14.38 -1.32
CA LYS A 95 12.41 -15.33 -0.61
C LYS A 95 12.57 -15.28 0.91
N ASP A 96 13.64 -14.64 1.38
CA ASP A 96 14.05 -14.68 2.78
C ASP A 96 13.59 -13.40 3.48
N THR A 97 13.02 -13.54 4.67
CA THR A 97 12.61 -12.40 5.51
C THR A 97 13.77 -11.95 6.38
N TYR A 98 13.90 -10.65 6.56
CA TYR A 98 14.83 -10.03 7.50
C TYR A 98 14.04 -9.05 8.35
N GLU A 99 14.02 -9.30 9.65
CA GLU A 99 12.99 -8.78 10.54
C GLU A 99 13.60 -8.12 11.78
N ASP A 100 12.79 -7.37 12.54
CA ASP A 100 13.22 -6.56 13.69
C ASP A 100 14.37 -5.61 13.33
N LEU A 101 14.26 -4.99 12.16
CA LEU A 101 15.35 -4.20 11.59
C LEU A 101 15.45 -2.81 12.21
N THR A 102 16.68 -2.31 12.23
CA THR A 102 16.98 -0.88 12.35
C THR A 102 17.54 -0.38 11.02
N PRO A 103 17.56 0.94 10.78
CA PRO A 103 18.17 1.52 9.58
C PRO A 103 19.63 1.08 9.39
N GLU A 104 20.41 1.06 10.47
CA GLU A 104 21.82 0.63 10.46
C GLU A 104 21.92 -0.83 10.05
N ARG A 105 21.10 -1.70 10.66
CA ARG A 105 21.13 -3.12 10.38
C ARG A 105 20.71 -3.42 8.94
N LEU A 106 19.70 -2.74 8.41
CA LEU A 106 19.32 -2.86 7.00
C LEU A 106 20.46 -2.39 6.08
N GLY A 107 21.14 -1.30 6.43
CA GLY A 107 22.31 -0.81 5.69
C GLY A 107 23.41 -1.86 5.59
N GLU A 108 23.76 -2.50 6.71
CA GLU A 108 24.73 -3.61 6.75
C GLU A 108 24.32 -4.79 5.87
N ILE A 109 23.03 -5.15 5.91
CA ILE A 109 22.49 -6.24 5.09
C ILE A 109 22.63 -5.89 3.60
N ILE A 110 22.21 -4.68 3.19
CA ILE A 110 22.34 -4.23 1.79
C ILE A 110 23.80 -4.26 1.35
N ASP A 111 24.73 -3.77 2.17
CA ASP A 111 26.15 -3.76 1.85
C ASP A 111 26.72 -5.19 1.72
N ALA A 112 26.27 -6.13 2.58
CA ALA A 112 26.66 -7.53 2.49
C ALA A 112 26.14 -8.20 1.19
N PHE A 113 24.89 -7.92 0.81
CA PHE A 113 24.33 -8.40 -0.45
C PHE A 113 25.06 -7.80 -1.65
N GLU A 114 25.35 -6.50 -1.61
CA GLU A 114 26.11 -5.83 -2.66
C GLU A 114 27.51 -6.43 -2.80
N ALA A 115 28.20 -6.72 -1.71
CA ALA A 115 29.50 -7.41 -1.73
C ALA A 115 29.42 -8.88 -2.19
N GLY A 116 28.23 -9.41 -2.50
CA GLY A 116 28.03 -10.81 -2.89
C GLY A 116 28.07 -11.79 -1.72
N ASN A 117 28.00 -11.30 -0.47
CA ASN A 117 28.05 -12.07 0.76
C ASN A 117 26.69 -12.14 1.48
N GLY A 118 25.58 -11.92 0.77
CA GLY A 118 24.24 -11.92 1.36
C GLY A 118 23.87 -13.23 2.07
N ALA A 119 24.40 -14.36 1.60
CA ALA A 119 24.19 -15.68 2.22
C ALA A 119 24.74 -15.80 3.65
N SER A 120 25.64 -14.90 4.06
CA SER A 120 26.15 -14.84 5.44
C SER A 120 25.14 -14.26 6.43
N ILE A 121 24.13 -13.50 5.94
CA ILE A 121 23.11 -12.91 6.78
C ILE A 121 22.02 -13.95 7.04
N LYS A 122 21.86 -14.34 8.30
CA LYS A 122 20.82 -15.28 8.73
C LYS A 122 19.41 -14.69 8.50
N PRO A 123 18.53 -15.39 7.78
CA PRO A 123 17.12 -14.99 7.67
C PRO A 123 16.36 -15.03 9.01
N GLY A 124 15.31 -14.20 9.10
CA GLY A 124 14.45 -14.03 10.25
C GLY A 124 14.79 -12.78 11.08
N THR A 125 14.40 -12.82 12.36
CA THR A 125 14.68 -11.77 13.34
C THR A 125 16.19 -11.48 13.47
N GLN A 126 16.55 -10.20 13.47
CA GLN A 126 17.93 -9.72 13.60
C GLN A 126 18.31 -9.36 15.05
N ILE A 127 17.45 -9.67 16.02
CA ILE A 127 17.68 -9.45 17.46
C ILE A 127 17.68 -10.78 18.22
N ASP A 128 18.12 -10.75 19.47
CA ASP A 128 18.20 -11.93 20.34
C ASP A 128 16.82 -12.34 20.89
N ARG A 129 15.96 -12.83 20.00
CA ARG A 129 14.69 -13.45 20.36
C ARG A 129 14.44 -14.71 19.54
N ILE A 130 13.59 -15.59 20.07
CA ILE A 130 13.22 -16.82 19.40
C ILE A 130 12.11 -16.52 18.39
N THR A 131 12.45 -16.32 17.12
CA THR A 131 11.47 -16.11 16.04
C THR A 131 10.49 -14.97 16.35
N SER A 132 9.23 -15.26 16.68
CA SER A 132 8.17 -14.32 17.07
C SER A 132 7.93 -14.25 18.58
N ALA A 133 8.79 -14.84 19.41
CA ALA A 133 8.66 -14.82 20.86
C ALA A 133 8.85 -13.40 21.42
N PRO A 134 8.28 -13.10 22.61
CA PRO A 134 8.54 -11.83 23.27
C PRO A 134 10.04 -11.63 23.50
N VAL A 135 10.51 -10.40 23.29
CA VAL A 135 11.92 -10.02 23.51
C VAL A 135 12.35 -10.23 24.96
N THR A 136 11.40 -10.18 25.90
CA THR A 136 11.63 -10.44 27.33
C THR A 136 11.68 -11.92 27.71
N GLY A 137 11.67 -12.82 26.71
CA GLY A 137 11.65 -14.26 26.89
C GLY A 137 10.25 -14.87 26.84
N LEU A 138 10.20 -16.20 26.98
CA LEU A 138 8.96 -16.96 26.86
C LEU A 138 7.97 -16.60 27.98
N THR A 139 6.86 -15.96 27.62
CA THR A 139 5.73 -15.71 28.54
C THR A 139 4.74 -16.87 28.55
N THR A 140 4.72 -17.65 27.46
CA THR A 140 3.92 -18.86 27.25
C THR A 140 4.80 -19.95 26.65
N LEU A 141 4.30 -21.18 26.50
CA LEU A 141 5.07 -22.33 26.00
C LEU A 141 6.37 -22.59 26.79
N LYS A 142 6.35 -22.33 28.11
CA LYS A 142 7.51 -22.50 29.00
C LYS A 142 7.87 -23.97 29.26
N ASP A 143 6.85 -24.83 29.31
CA ASP A 143 6.99 -26.25 29.64
C ASP A 143 6.48 -27.14 28.52
N GLU A 144 7.41 -27.82 27.85
CA GLU A 144 7.10 -28.74 26.76
C GLU A 144 6.19 -29.90 27.22
N GLN A 145 6.35 -30.35 28.47
CA GLN A 145 5.55 -31.44 29.05
C GLN A 145 4.07 -31.09 29.20
N VAL A 146 3.73 -29.81 29.41
CA VAL A 146 2.34 -29.34 29.51
C VAL A 146 1.69 -29.31 28.12
N VAL A 147 2.45 -28.90 27.10
CA VAL A 147 2.01 -28.87 25.70
C VAL A 147 1.84 -30.28 25.14
N LEU A 148 2.78 -31.19 25.43
CA LEU A 148 2.75 -32.57 24.95
C LEU A 148 1.64 -33.41 25.59
N LYS A 149 1.21 -33.12 26.84
CA LYS A 149 0.06 -33.80 27.45
C LYS A 149 -1.27 -33.49 26.75
N SER A 150 -1.44 -32.30 26.17
CA SER A 150 -2.66 -31.93 25.43
C SER A 150 -2.60 -32.29 23.93
N SER A 151 -1.39 -32.40 23.35
CA SER A 151 -1.17 -32.62 21.91
C SER A 151 -0.75 -34.04 21.53
N ARG A 152 -0.42 -34.92 22.49
CA ARG A 152 -0.16 -36.35 22.21
C ARG A 152 -1.46 -37.12 21.96
N ARG A 153 -2.04 -36.94 20.76
CA ARG A 153 -2.44 -38.09 19.93
C ARG A 153 -1.28 -38.34 18.96
N ASN A 154 -0.52 -39.39 19.24
CA ASN A 154 0.63 -39.94 18.51
C ASN A 154 0.94 -39.36 17.12
N GLY A 155 2.11 -38.75 17.00
CA GLY A 155 2.81 -38.53 15.74
C GLY A 155 4.21 -38.00 16.02
N GLY A 156 5.20 -38.89 16.12
CA GLY A 156 6.60 -38.51 16.31
C GLY A 156 7.06 -37.67 15.12
N ALA A 157 7.39 -36.40 15.36
CA ALA A 157 8.00 -35.54 14.37
C ALA A 157 9.51 -35.77 14.39
N GLY A 158 10.01 -36.46 13.36
CA GLY A 158 11.42 -36.41 13.02
C GLY A 158 11.79 -34.97 12.66
N GLU A 159 12.97 -34.53 13.08
CA GLU A 159 13.52 -33.22 12.81
C GLU A 159 13.57 -33.01 11.28
N ALA A 160 12.71 -32.12 10.77
CA ALA A 160 12.68 -31.83 9.35
C ALA A 160 13.96 -31.06 9.00
N VAL A 161 14.88 -31.74 8.32
CA VAL A 161 16.04 -31.11 7.71
C VAL A 161 15.54 -30.22 6.57
N ILE A 162 15.37 -28.93 6.86
CA ILE A 162 15.05 -27.93 5.84
C ILE A 162 16.34 -27.72 5.04
N SER A 163 16.42 -28.36 3.87
CA SER A 163 17.50 -28.08 2.91
C SER A 163 17.55 -26.58 2.61
N PRO A 164 18.72 -25.93 2.60
CA PRO A 164 18.82 -24.53 2.19
C PRO A 164 18.26 -24.40 0.78
N SER A 165 17.21 -23.59 0.63
CA SER A 165 16.59 -23.35 -0.67
C SER A 165 17.63 -22.72 -1.60
N LYS A 166 17.87 -23.34 -2.76
CA LYS A 166 18.73 -22.81 -3.85
C LYS A 166 18.11 -21.58 -4.53
N ALA A 167 17.63 -20.59 -3.77
CA ALA A 167 17.13 -19.34 -4.34
C ALA A 167 18.25 -18.30 -4.41
N ALA A 168 19.32 -18.65 -5.13
CA ALA A 168 19.85 -17.66 -6.05
C ALA A 168 18.85 -17.55 -7.21
N LYS A 169 18.92 -16.47 -8.00
CA LYS A 169 18.32 -16.43 -9.33
C LYS A 169 18.50 -17.81 -9.99
N PRO A 170 17.44 -18.49 -10.45
CA PRO A 170 17.60 -19.79 -11.10
C PRO A 170 18.71 -19.69 -12.15
N ALA A 171 19.71 -20.57 -12.08
CA ALA A 171 20.76 -20.64 -13.10
C ALA A 171 20.15 -21.18 -14.39
N THR A 172 19.39 -20.34 -15.08
CA THR A 172 18.80 -20.66 -16.38
C THR A 172 19.74 -20.18 -17.46
N HIS A 173 20.16 -21.09 -18.34
CA HIS A 173 20.91 -20.78 -19.57
C HIS A 173 20.06 -20.06 -20.64
N ALA A 174 18.79 -19.76 -20.34
CA ALA A 174 17.97 -18.95 -21.21
C ALA A 174 18.45 -17.49 -21.13
N ALA A 175 18.71 -16.89 -22.29
CA ALA A 175 18.93 -15.46 -22.37
C ALA A 175 17.81 -14.73 -21.62
N GLU A 176 18.17 -13.88 -20.67
CA GLU A 176 17.26 -12.86 -20.17
C GLU A 176 16.66 -12.18 -21.38
N THR A 177 15.34 -12.03 -21.38
CA THR A 177 14.52 -11.48 -22.47
C THR A 177 15.35 -10.62 -23.40
N GLY A 178 15.67 -11.17 -24.58
CA GLY A 178 16.57 -10.51 -25.52
C GLY A 178 16.10 -9.08 -25.78
N SER A 179 17.05 -8.15 -25.88
CA SER A 179 16.82 -6.70 -26.06
C SER A 179 15.94 -6.36 -27.28
N ALA A 180 15.61 -7.35 -28.12
CA ALA A 180 14.73 -7.28 -29.27
C ALA A 180 13.22 -7.36 -28.93
N LEU A 181 12.83 -7.79 -27.72
CA LEU A 181 11.42 -7.76 -27.32
C LEU A 181 11.03 -6.32 -26.96
N LYS A 182 10.46 -5.62 -27.94
CA LYS A 182 9.80 -4.35 -27.70
C LYS A 182 8.62 -4.60 -26.74
N PRO A 183 8.55 -3.89 -25.59
CA PRO A 183 7.34 -3.90 -24.80
C PRO A 183 6.15 -3.49 -25.69
N PRO A 184 4.94 -4.01 -25.45
CA PRO A 184 3.75 -3.65 -26.23
C PRO A 184 3.37 -2.16 -26.12
N SER A 185 4.17 -1.34 -25.43
CA SER A 185 4.11 0.12 -25.44
C SER A 185 5.52 0.71 -25.49
N PRO A 186 5.76 1.78 -26.27
CA PRO A 186 7.05 2.45 -26.29
C PRO A 186 7.37 2.99 -24.89
N ASN A 187 8.58 2.72 -24.41
CA ASN A 187 9.18 3.39 -23.25
C ASN A 187 9.24 4.90 -23.54
N LYS A 188 8.17 5.62 -23.22
CA LYS A 188 8.29 6.99 -22.74
C LYS A 188 8.71 6.87 -21.29
N THR A 189 9.87 7.46 -20.98
CA THR A 189 10.23 7.84 -19.61
C THR A 189 8.98 8.37 -18.95
N ARG A 190 8.45 7.61 -17.99
CA ARG A 190 7.29 8.00 -17.21
C ARG A 190 7.80 9.05 -16.23
N ALA A 191 7.93 10.30 -16.70
CA ALA A 191 7.73 11.43 -15.82
C ALA A 191 6.43 11.14 -15.08
N ALA A 192 6.53 10.93 -13.76
CA ALA A 192 5.46 10.58 -12.82
C ALA A 192 4.05 10.57 -13.46
N VAL A 193 3.63 9.42 -13.99
CA VAL A 193 2.22 9.23 -14.34
C VAL A 193 1.61 8.44 -13.20
N LYS A 194 0.57 9.01 -12.63
CA LYS A 194 -0.28 8.40 -11.61
C LYS A 194 -0.88 7.07 -12.12
N SER A 195 -1.33 6.25 -11.18
CA SER A 195 -2.23 5.12 -11.38
C SER A 195 -3.30 5.44 -12.44
N GLY A 196 -3.34 4.65 -13.51
CA GLY A 196 -4.32 4.74 -14.58
C GLY A 196 -5.22 3.51 -14.62
N GLY A 197 -6.03 3.32 -13.58
CA GLY A 197 -7.34 2.70 -13.70
C GLY A 197 -8.39 3.81 -13.79
N ALA A 198 -8.26 4.70 -14.78
CA ALA A 198 -9.15 5.83 -14.98
C ALA A 198 -10.13 5.49 -16.12
N ALA A 199 -11.38 5.24 -15.74
CA ALA A 199 -12.49 5.80 -16.51
C ALA A 199 -12.17 7.28 -16.79
N PRO A 200 -12.53 7.83 -17.96
CA PRO A 200 -11.97 9.07 -18.48
C PRO A 200 -11.87 10.12 -17.38
N ALA A 201 -10.66 10.66 -17.18
CA ALA A 201 -10.44 11.75 -16.25
C ALA A 201 -11.47 12.84 -16.58
N ALA A 202 -12.48 12.97 -15.72
CA ALA A 202 -13.32 14.14 -15.72
C ALA A 202 -12.35 15.29 -15.50
N SER A 203 -12.16 16.11 -16.53
CA SER A 203 -11.64 17.46 -16.37
C SER A 203 -12.29 18.05 -15.11
N VAL A 204 -11.49 18.60 -14.18
CA VAL A 204 -12.03 19.35 -13.04
C VAL A 204 -13.10 20.28 -13.61
N PRO A 205 -14.36 20.15 -13.18
CA PRO A 205 -15.45 20.79 -13.89
C PRO A 205 -15.28 22.31 -13.76
N ALA A 206 -15.56 23.01 -14.86
CA ALA A 206 -15.28 24.43 -14.96
C ALA A 206 -16.05 25.25 -13.91
N LEU A 207 -15.43 26.31 -13.39
CA LEU A 207 -15.99 27.13 -12.31
C LEU A 207 -17.22 27.95 -12.73
N ASP A 208 -17.45 28.10 -14.04
CA ASP A 208 -18.58 28.76 -14.69
C ASP A 208 -19.68 27.78 -15.15
N SER A 209 -19.57 26.49 -14.77
CA SER A 209 -20.57 25.48 -15.08
C SER A 209 -21.94 25.80 -14.46
N PRO A 210 -23.05 25.60 -15.20
CA PRO A 210 -24.41 25.77 -14.65
C PRO A 210 -24.74 24.76 -13.55
N ASP A 211 -23.97 23.68 -13.44
CA ASP A 211 -24.13 22.63 -12.44
C ASP A 211 -23.32 22.91 -11.16
N ARG A 212 -22.55 24.01 -11.12
CA ARG A 212 -21.84 24.45 -9.91
C ARG A 212 -22.86 24.91 -8.86
N PRO A 213 -22.73 24.46 -7.59
CA PRO A 213 -23.60 24.96 -6.53
C PRO A 213 -23.52 26.48 -6.38
N VAL A 214 -24.67 27.09 -6.06
CA VAL A 214 -24.77 28.54 -5.87
C VAL A 214 -23.83 29.01 -4.75
N ALA A 215 -22.84 29.79 -5.15
CA ALA A 215 -21.94 30.49 -4.24
C ALA A 215 -22.69 31.64 -3.56
N MET A 216 -22.46 31.83 -2.26
CA MET A 216 -22.99 32.92 -1.45
C MET A 216 -21.82 33.67 -0.81
N GLU A 217 -21.97 34.99 -0.65
CA GLU A 217 -21.02 35.77 0.16
C GLU A 217 -21.02 35.27 1.61
N ARG A 218 -19.85 35.20 2.23
CA ARG A 218 -19.68 34.66 3.58
C ARG A 218 -20.63 35.34 4.57
N PRO A 219 -21.60 34.61 5.17
CA PRO A 219 -22.54 35.19 6.11
C PRO A 219 -21.84 35.57 7.42
N ALA A 220 -22.43 36.49 8.19
CA ALA A 220 -21.91 36.93 9.48
C ALA A 220 -21.77 35.78 10.51
N LYS A 221 -22.51 34.69 10.30
CA LYS A 221 -22.41 33.43 11.06
C LYS A 221 -22.37 32.26 10.08
N PRO A 222 -21.17 31.84 9.63
CA PRO A 222 -21.03 30.62 8.84
C PRO A 222 -21.25 29.39 9.73
N ASP A 223 -21.79 28.33 9.13
CA ASP A 223 -21.94 27.04 9.81
C ASP A 223 -20.60 26.28 9.80
N ASP A 224 -20.41 25.43 10.81
CA ASP A 224 -19.25 24.56 10.87
C ASP A 224 -19.45 23.30 10.02
N LEU A 225 -19.01 23.36 8.76
CA LEU A 225 -19.17 22.27 7.80
C LEU A 225 -18.45 20.97 8.21
N GLU A 226 -17.49 21.03 9.14
CA GLU A 226 -16.78 19.84 9.63
C GLU A 226 -17.71 18.88 10.41
N LEU A 227 -18.82 19.40 10.95
CA LEU A 227 -19.85 18.59 11.63
C LEU A 227 -20.52 17.54 10.73
N ILE A 228 -20.39 17.66 9.41
CA ILE A 228 -20.83 16.63 8.46
C ILE A 228 -19.74 15.56 8.37
N ALA A 229 -20.07 14.34 8.78
CA ALA A 229 -19.17 13.21 8.69
C ALA A 229 -18.73 12.99 7.24
N GLY A 230 -17.43 13.17 7.01
CA GLY A 230 -16.80 13.04 5.70
C GLY A 230 -16.17 14.35 5.19
N ILE A 231 -16.57 15.48 5.76
CA ILE A 231 -15.94 16.78 5.55
C ILE A 231 -14.87 16.98 6.64
N GLY A 232 -13.60 17.01 6.25
CA GLY A 232 -12.50 17.40 7.13
C GLY A 232 -12.01 18.82 6.87
N PRO A 233 -11.03 19.34 7.63
CA PRO A 233 -10.62 20.75 7.56
C PRO A 233 -10.28 21.25 6.15
N LYS A 234 -9.55 20.44 5.38
CA LYS A 234 -9.17 20.77 4.00
C LYS A 234 -10.37 20.83 3.04
N ILE A 235 -11.37 20.00 3.28
CA ILE A 235 -12.59 19.93 2.48
C ILE A 235 -13.49 21.12 2.83
N ALA A 236 -13.66 21.40 4.13
CA ALA A 236 -14.38 22.56 4.62
C ALA A 236 -13.78 23.85 4.07
N GLN A 237 -12.44 23.99 4.09
CA GLN A 237 -11.76 25.13 3.47
C GLN A 237 -12.07 25.24 1.98
N THR A 238 -11.97 24.14 1.22
CA THR A 238 -12.27 24.15 -0.22
C THR A 238 -13.72 24.55 -0.51
N LEU A 239 -14.69 24.07 0.29
CA LEU A 239 -16.09 24.45 0.15
C LEU A 239 -16.32 25.92 0.48
N ASN A 240 -15.67 26.44 1.52
CA ASN A 240 -15.69 27.85 1.86
C ASN A 240 -15.12 28.72 0.74
N ASP A 241 -14.00 28.32 0.13
CA ASP A 241 -13.40 29.04 -1.01
C ASP A 241 -14.32 29.03 -2.24
N LEU A 242 -15.16 28.00 -2.38
CA LEU A 242 -16.20 27.93 -3.42
C LEU A 242 -17.45 28.76 -3.13
N GLY A 243 -17.55 29.38 -1.94
CA GLY A 243 -18.71 30.17 -1.50
C GLY A 243 -19.81 29.37 -0.82
N ILE A 244 -19.49 28.17 -0.33
CA ILE A 244 -20.41 27.30 0.42
C ILE A 244 -20.06 27.41 1.90
N HIS A 245 -20.95 28.04 2.66
CA HIS A 245 -20.68 28.41 4.06
C HIS A 245 -21.75 27.92 5.04
N THR A 246 -22.83 27.29 4.55
CA THR A 246 -23.98 26.89 5.38
C THR A 246 -24.46 25.47 5.11
N PHE A 247 -25.02 24.82 6.12
CA PHE A 247 -25.67 23.52 5.98
C PHE A 247 -26.89 23.59 5.05
N ALA A 248 -27.58 24.74 5.03
CA ALA A 248 -28.74 24.97 4.17
C ALA A 248 -28.37 24.86 2.67
N GLN A 249 -27.21 25.40 2.27
CA GLN A 249 -26.70 25.25 0.91
C GLN A 249 -26.50 23.78 0.55
N ILE A 250 -25.75 23.03 1.38
CA ILE A 250 -25.47 21.61 1.13
C ILE A 250 -26.78 20.80 1.12
N ALA A 251 -27.69 21.08 2.04
CA ALA A 251 -29.00 20.42 2.13
C ALA A 251 -29.88 20.63 0.88
N SER A 252 -29.66 21.73 0.15
CA SER A 252 -30.41 22.10 -1.05
C SER A 252 -29.84 21.55 -2.36
N TRP A 253 -28.65 20.93 -2.35
CA TRP A 253 -27.99 20.47 -3.57
C TRP A 253 -28.78 19.42 -4.35
N LYS A 254 -29.00 19.72 -5.62
CA LYS A 254 -29.56 18.82 -6.64
C LYS A 254 -28.52 17.80 -7.07
N LYS A 255 -28.97 16.76 -7.79
CA LYS A 255 -28.09 15.67 -8.25
C LYS A 255 -26.92 16.19 -9.11
N ALA A 256 -27.17 17.17 -9.97
CA ALA A 256 -26.14 17.80 -10.79
C ALA A 256 -25.06 18.50 -9.94
N GLU A 257 -25.47 19.28 -8.95
CA GLU A 257 -24.56 19.99 -8.02
C GLU A 257 -23.73 19.03 -7.16
N ARG A 258 -24.32 17.92 -6.72
CA ARG A 258 -23.58 16.87 -6.00
C ARG A 258 -22.54 16.20 -6.88
N ASN A 259 -22.92 15.86 -8.10
CA ASN A 259 -22.01 15.23 -9.06
C ASN A 259 -20.87 16.19 -9.44
N TRP A 260 -21.17 17.48 -9.57
CA TRP A 260 -20.16 18.52 -9.82
C TRP A 260 -19.17 18.62 -8.66
N ILE A 261 -19.65 18.70 -7.42
CA ILE A 261 -18.78 18.77 -6.22
C ILE A 261 -17.96 17.49 -6.05
N ASP A 262 -18.58 16.34 -6.28
CA ASP A 262 -17.90 15.05 -6.20
C ASP A 262 -16.79 14.91 -7.24
N ALA A 263 -17.02 15.39 -8.47
CA ALA A 263 -16.01 15.47 -9.51
C ALA A 263 -14.92 16.52 -9.20
N TYR A 264 -15.31 17.70 -8.73
CA TYR A 264 -14.39 18.79 -8.37
C TYR A 264 -13.44 18.40 -7.24
N LEU A 265 -13.94 17.69 -6.22
CA LEU A 265 -13.16 17.20 -5.09
C LEU A 265 -12.51 15.83 -5.34
N SER A 266 -12.70 15.24 -6.53
CA SER A 266 -12.16 13.91 -6.90
C SER A 266 -12.58 12.80 -5.93
N PHE A 267 -13.85 12.80 -5.54
CA PHE A 267 -14.39 11.96 -4.48
C PHE A 267 -15.07 10.67 -4.94
N HIS A 268 -15.30 10.50 -6.24
CA HIS A 268 -15.76 9.25 -6.86
C HIS A 268 -17.00 8.64 -6.15
N GLY A 269 -18.03 9.44 -5.90
CA GLY A 269 -19.32 9.08 -5.33
C GLY A 269 -19.42 9.22 -3.81
N ARG A 270 -18.39 9.77 -3.14
CA ARG A 270 -18.37 9.89 -1.68
C ARG A 270 -19.45 10.81 -1.12
N VAL A 271 -19.80 11.87 -1.84
CA VAL A 271 -20.83 12.83 -1.38
C VAL A 271 -22.18 12.15 -1.16
N GLU A 272 -22.51 11.16 -2.00
CA GLU A 272 -23.74 10.36 -1.89
C GLU A 272 -23.58 9.23 -0.88
N ARG A 273 -22.49 8.47 -0.94
CA ARG A 273 -22.22 7.35 -0.01
C ARG A 273 -22.18 7.78 1.46
N ASP A 274 -21.58 8.95 1.72
CA ASP A 274 -21.45 9.49 3.07
C ASP A 274 -22.68 10.33 3.45
N ASP A 275 -23.76 10.34 2.67
CA ASP A 275 -25.06 10.94 3.00
C ASP A 275 -25.01 12.45 3.37
N TRP A 276 -24.12 13.22 2.73
CA TRP A 276 -23.86 14.63 3.12
C TRP A 276 -25.13 15.48 3.15
N ILE A 277 -26.05 15.27 2.21
CA ILE A 277 -27.33 16.01 2.13
C ILE A 277 -28.22 15.73 3.34
N LYS A 278 -28.31 14.46 3.76
CA LYS A 278 -29.17 14.06 4.87
C LYS A 278 -28.60 14.57 6.20
N GLN A 279 -27.28 14.54 6.33
CA GLN A 279 -26.56 15.11 7.46
C GLN A 279 -26.75 16.63 7.54
N ALA A 280 -26.53 17.34 6.43
CA ALA A 280 -26.74 18.77 6.33
C ALA A 280 -28.19 19.18 6.64
N LYS A 281 -29.19 18.40 6.18
CA LYS A 281 -30.61 18.63 6.52
C LYS A 281 -30.89 18.53 8.01
N ALA A 282 -30.31 17.54 8.69
CA ALA A 282 -30.46 17.38 10.13
C ALA A 282 -29.83 18.56 10.89
N LEU A 283 -28.60 18.94 10.51
CA LEU A 283 -27.88 20.07 11.11
C LEU A 283 -28.58 21.41 10.84
N ALA A 284 -29.08 21.64 9.63
CA ALA A 284 -29.81 22.86 9.29
C ALA A 284 -31.16 22.99 10.03
N LYS A 285 -31.79 21.86 10.39
CA LYS A 285 -33.11 21.87 11.03
C LYS A 285 -33.05 22.06 12.54
N GLY A 286 -32.05 21.50 13.22
CA GLY A 286 -31.97 21.58 14.68
C GLY A 286 -30.58 21.33 15.26
N GLY A 287 -29.53 21.57 14.46
CA GLY A 287 -28.13 21.44 14.88
C GLY A 287 -27.77 20.04 15.36
N GLU A 288 -26.85 19.98 16.32
CA GLU A 288 -26.34 18.71 16.85
C GLU A 288 -27.43 17.85 17.50
N ALA A 289 -28.42 18.46 18.16
CA ALA A 289 -29.51 17.73 18.81
C ALA A 289 -30.37 16.96 17.80
N GLU A 290 -30.71 17.59 16.68
CA GLU A 290 -31.45 16.93 15.60
C GLU A 290 -30.57 15.90 14.86
N TYR A 291 -29.27 16.17 14.71
CA TYR A 291 -28.33 15.19 14.15
C TYR A 291 -28.25 13.92 15.00
N ILE A 292 -28.11 14.06 16.32
CA ILE A 292 -28.09 12.92 17.26
C ILE A 292 -29.42 12.16 17.20
N ARG A 293 -30.56 12.87 17.13
CA ARG A 293 -31.88 12.24 17.01
C ARG A 293 -32.02 11.41 15.72
N VAL A 294 -31.48 11.88 14.60
CA VAL A 294 -31.62 11.22 13.29
C VAL A 294 -30.59 10.10 13.08
N PHE A 295 -29.36 10.27 13.56
CA PHE A 295 -28.24 9.35 13.30
C PHE A 295 -27.77 8.55 14.52
N GLY A 296 -28.30 8.80 15.71
CA GLY A 296 -27.98 8.08 16.94
C GLY A 296 -26.56 8.29 17.47
N LYS A 297 -25.82 9.25 16.90
CA LYS A 297 -24.43 9.56 17.22
C LYS A 297 -24.20 11.06 17.17
N LYS A 298 -23.17 11.54 17.87
CA LYS A 298 -22.76 12.95 17.78
C LYS A 298 -22.21 13.24 16.38
N PRO A 299 -22.44 14.45 15.84
CA PRO A 299 -21.69 14.94 14.69
C PRO A 299 -20.20 14.96 15.03
N ARG A 300 -19.36 14.78 14.01
CA ARG A 300 -17.91 14.57 14.17
C ARG A 300 -17.17 15.89 14.12
#